data_AF-A0A6V8R698-F1
#
_entry.id   AF-A0A6V8R698-F1
#
_cell.length_a   1.000
_cell.length_b   1.000
_cell.length_c   1.000
_cell.angle_alpha   90.00
_cell.angle_beta   90.00
_cell.angle_gamma   90.00
#
_symmetry.space_group_name_H-M   'P 1'
#
loop_
_entity.id
_entity.type
_entity.pdbx_description
1 polymer ?
#
loop_
_entity_poly.entity_id
_entity_poly.type
_entity_poly.pdbx_seq_one_letter_code
_entity_poly.pdbx_strand_id
1 'polypeptide(L)'
;MVVEIPRWTNHKLETWEDPNFTHPDTEAKGDNDPLDVCEIGERVGYPGEVKQVKVLGILALLDGEDTDWKVIAIDINDPLASEFNDIGDVEAHMPGLLHATKEWFRLYKVPDGMPANKFSFNGEYKDKASVPLL
;
A
#
# COMPACT_ATOMS: atom_id res chain seq x y z
N MET A 1 0.60 -0.28 11.57
CA MET A 1 1.70 -0.32 10.59
C MET A 1 3.02 -0.46 11.35
N VAL A 2 3.87 -1.41 10.95
CA VAL A 2 5.27 -1.45 11.39
C VAL A 2 6.10 -0.82 10.27
N VAL A 3 6.93 0.17 10.60
CA VAL A 3 7.80 0.84 9.61
C VAL A 3 9.04 -0.04 9.39
N GLU A 4 9.16 -0.75 8.26
CA GLU A 4 10.18 -1.80 8.07
C GLU A 4 11.53 -1.33 7.49
N ILE A 5 11.52 -0.28 6.70
CA ILE A 5 12.76 0.38 6.28
C ILE A 5 12.94 1.59 7.18
N PRO A 6 13.92 1.63 8.12
CA PRO A 6 14.81 0.60 8.72
C PRO A 6 14.31 -0.18 10.02
N ARG A 7 15.18 -0.77 10.88
CA ARG A 7 15.06 -2.15 11.48
C ARG A 7 14.94 -2.39 13.03
N TRP A 8 14.36 -3.59 13.34
CA TRP A 8 14.36 -4.49 14.53
C TRP A 8 13.31 -4.31 15.67
N THR A 9 12.19 -5.08 15.62
CA THR A 9 11.54 -5.93 16.67
C THR A 9 10.09 -6.33 16.27
N ASN A 10 9.39 -7.13 17.08
CA ASN A 10 8.47 -8.21 16.64
C ASN A 10 7.01 -8.07 17.15
N HIS A 11 6.25 -7.06 16.68
CA HIS A 11 4.79 -7.03 16.83
C HIS A 11 4.13 -6.65 15.49
N LYS A 12 3.59 -7.67 14.81
CA LYS A 12 2.95 -7.59 13.49
C LYS A 12 1.43 -7.59 13.64
N LEU A 13 0.75 -6.86 12.77
CA LEU A 13 -0.63 -7.22 12.40
C LEU A 13 -0.54 -8.59 11.71
N GLU A 14 -1.42 -9.54 12.06
CA GLU A 14 -1.38 -10.93 11.59
C GLU A 14 -1.85 -11.07 10.13
N THR A 15 -1.23 -10.33 9.20
CA THR A 15 -1.58 -10.35 7.77
C THR A 15 -0.59 -11.18 6.97
N TRP A 16 -1.08 -11.88 5.96
CA TRP A 16 -0.28 -12.71 5.05
C TRP A 16 -0.94 -12.79 3.67
N GLU A 17 -0.19 -12.51 2.61
CA GLU A 17 -0.64 -12.67 1.24
C GLU A 17 -0.36 -14.13 0.80
N ASP A 18 -1.34 -15.01 0.99
CA ASP A 18 -1.17 -16.46 0.74
C ASP A 18 -0.86 -16.77 -0.74
N PRO A 19 0.32 -17.33 -1.06
CA PRO A 19 0.68 -17.67 -2.45
C PRO A 19 -0.10 -18.87 -3.00
N ASN A 20 -0.84 -19.59 -2.16
CA ASN A 20 -1.71 -20.68 -2.58
C ASN A 20 -3.11 -20.21 -2.95
N PHE A 21 -3.43 -18.94 -2.70
CA PHE A 21 -4.69 -18.32 -3.06
C PHE A 21 -4.51 -17.40 -4.28
N THR A 22 -5.32 -17.61 -5.31
CA THR A 22 -5.39 -16.70 -6.47
C THR A 22 -6.57 -15.74 -6.26
N HIS A 23 -6.29 -14.44 -6.20
CA HIS A 23 -7.32 -13.45 -5.98
C HIS A 23 -8.17 -13.27 -7.25
N PRO A 24 -9.51 -13.37 -7.17
CA PRO A 24 -10.37 -13.43 -8.36
C PRO A 24 -10.31 -12.15 -9.21
N ASP A 25 -10.11 -10.99 -8.58
CA ASP A 25 -10.07 -9.72 -9.30
C ASP A 25 -8.70 -9.36 -9.89
N THR A 26 -7.62 -9.98 -9.41
CA THR A 26 -6.26 -9.74 -9.94
C THR A 26 -5.78 -10.89 -10.82
N GLU A 27 -6.42 -12.06 -10.73
CA GLU A 27 -6.04 -13.31 -11.38
C GLU A 27 -4.60 -13.75 -11.06
N ALA A 28 -4.05 -13.26 -9.95
CA ALA A 28 -2.68 -13.49 -9.49
C ALA A 28 -2.65 -14.01 -8.05
N LYS A 29 -1.53 -14.62 -7.66
CA LYS A 29 -1.34 -15.19 -6.30
C LYS A 29 -0.92 -14.12 -5.30
N GLY A 30 -0.97 -14.39 -4.00
CA GLY A 30 -0.28 -13.54 -3.03
C GLY A 30 1.25 -13.64 -3.16
N ASP A 31 1.98 -12.58 -2.83
CA ASP A 31 3.44 -12.52 -2.93
C ASP A 31 4.19 -13.29 -1.82
N ASN A 32 3.47 -13.98 -0.94
CA ASN A 32 4.02 -14.73 0.20
C ASN A 32 4.75 -13.85 1.22
N ASP A 33 4.33 -12.60 1.34
CA ASP A 33 4.78 -11.66 2.34
C ASP A 33 3.58 -11.07 3.11
N PRO A 34 3.84 -10.31 4.19
CA PRO A 34 2.80 -9.56 4.89
C PRO A 34 2.37 -8.35 4.08
N LEU A 35 1.08 -8.03 4.16
CA LEU A 35 0.50 -6.87 3.48
C LEU A 35 1.29 -5.57 3.66
N ASP A 36 1.63 -4.93 2.53
CA ASP A 36 2.38 -3.69 2.48
C ASP A 36 1.51 -2.45 2.72
N VAL A 37 2.08 -1.45 3.41
CA VAL A 37 1.39 -0.20 3.76
C VAL A 37 2.25 1.02 3.45
N CYS A 38 1.71 1.95 2.66
CA CYS A 38 2.24 3.29 2.44
C CYS A 38 1.50 4.28 3.35
N GLU A 39 2.21 4.87 4.32
CA GLU A 39 1.65 5.91 5.19
C GLU A 39 1.97 7.30 4.62
N ILE A 40 0.96 8.17 4.52
CA ILE A 40 1.03 9.42 3.75
C ILE A 40 1.12 10.70 4.59
N GLY A 41 1.16 10.58 5.92
CA GLY A 41 1.23 11.71 6.84
C GLY A 41 2.55 12.47 6.76
N GLU A 42 2.56 13.69 7.27
CA GLU A 42 3.72 14.58 7.17
C GLU A 42 4.92 14.13 8.02
N ARG A 43 4.65 13.39 9.11
CA ARG A 43 5.68 13.00 10.06
C ARG A 43 6.40 11.75 9.58
N VAL A 44 7.64 11.95 9.14
CA VAL A 44 8.57 10.87 8.83
C VAL A 44 8.70 9.92 10.03
N GLY A 45 8.25 8.69 9.84
CA GLY A 45 8.39 7.63 10.83
C GLY A 45 9.84 7.18 10.96
N TYR A 46 10.15 6.51 12.07
CA TYR A 46 11.46 5.91 12.26
C TYR A 46 11.40 4.39 12.09
N PRO A 47 12.55 3.78 11.72
CA PRO A 47 12.71 2.33 11.70
C PRO A 47 12.11 1.56 12.88
N GLY A 48 11.25 0.57 12.65
CA GLY A 48 10.62 -0.24 13.68
C GLY A 48 9.56 0.50 14.52
N GLU A 49 9.25 1.75 14.18
CA GLU A 49 8.14 2.45 14.79
C GLU A 49 6.82 1.74 14.50
N VAL A 50 5.97 1.67 15.52
CA VAL A 50 4.59 1.20 15.39
C VAL A 50 3.68 2.42 15.36
N LYS A 51 3.05 2.65 14.20
CA LYS A 51 2.04 3.71 14.01
C LYS A 51 0.66 3.10 13.96
N GLN A 52 -0.28 3.68 14.72
CA GLN A 52 -1.69 3.43 14.52
C GLN A 52 -2.14 4.28 13.34
N VAL A 53 -2.73 3.63 12.33
CA VAL A 53 -3.07 4.28 11.07
C VAL A 53 -4.53 4.04 10.72
N LYS A 54 -5.12 4.97 9.98
CA LYS A 54 -6.42 4.85 9.35
C LYS A 54 -6.23 4.48 7.88
N VAL A 55 -6.82 3.37 7.45
CA VAL A 55 -6.78 2.90 6.06
C VAL A 55 -7.72 3.74 5.20
N LEU A 56 -7.21 4.16 4.04
CA LEU A 56 -7.89 5.03 3.08
C LEU A 56 -8.23 4.30 1.79
N GLY A 57 -7.40 3.36 1.36
CA GLY A 57 -7.61 2.59 0.14
C GLY A 57 -6.47 1.64 -0.14
N ILE A 58 -6.44 1.10 -1.36
CA ILE A 58 -5.46 0.08 -1.74
C ILE A 58 -5.17 0.12 -3.25
N LEU A 59 -3.94 -0.22 -3.63
CA LEU A 59 -3.48 -0.37 -5.01
C LEU A 59 -3.02 -1.81 -5.25
N ALA A 60 -3.49 -2.42 -6.34
CA ALA A 60 -3.11 -3.78 -6.73
C ALA A 60 -1.94 -3.74 -7.71
N LEU A 61 -0.70 -3.83 -7.21
CA LEU A 61 0.48 -3.99 -8.05
C LEU A 61 0.55 -5.45 -8.53
N LEU A 62 0.89 -5.64 -9.80
CA LEU A 62 1.21 -6.95 -10.36
C LEU A 62 2.73 -7.01 -10.54
N ASP A 63 3.38 -7.71 -9.63
CA ASP A 63 4.82 -7.90 -9.62
C ASP A 63 5.16 -9.29 -10.18
N GLY A 64 5.25 -9.38 -11.50
CA GLY A 64 5.35 -10.66 -12.19
C GLY A 64 4.00 -11.39 -12.22
N GLU A 65 3.92 -12.53 -11.55
CA GLU A 65 2.69 -13.35 -11.44
C GLU A 65 1.98 -13.18 -10.09
N ASP A 66 2.54 -12.35 -9.21
CA ASP A 66 2.07 -12.14 -7.86
C ASP A 66 1.33 -10.80 -7.73
N THR A 67 0.28 -10.81 -6.94
CA THR A 67 -0.42 -9.65 -6.43
C THR A 67 0.37 -9.15 -5.24
N ASP A 68 0.80 -7.90 -5.34
CA ASP A 68 1.49 -7.19 -4.28
C ASP A 68 0.62 -5.99 -3.89
N TRP A 69 -0.10 -6.13 -2.79
CA TRP A 69 -1.08 -5.14 -2.37
C TRP A 69 -0.42 -3.96 -1.63
N LYS A 70 -0.61 -2.74 -2.15
CA LYS A 70 -0.12 -1.51 -1.49
C LYS A 70 -1.27 -0.76 -0.83
N VAL A 71 -1.44 -0.94 0.47
CA VAL A 71 -2.44 -0.20 1.26
C VAL A 71 -2.02 1.26 1.43
N ILE A 72 -2.96 2.19 1.24
CA ILE A 72 -2.76 3.60 1.52
C ILE A 72 -3.41 3.92 2.88
N ALA A 73 -2.62 4.50 3.78
CA ALA A 73 -3.07 4.83 5.13
C ALA A 73 -2.49 6.15 5.62
N ILE A 74 -3.04 6.70 6.70
CA ILE A 74 -2.52 7.90 7.38
C ILE A 74 -2.42 7.66 8.88
N ASP A 75 -1.37 8.16 9.52
CA ASP A 75 -1.27 8.18 10.99
C ASP A 75 -2.51 8.86 11.61
N ILE A 76 -3.10 8.25 12.64
CA ILE A 76 -4.23 8.85 13.35
C ILE A 76 -3.85 10.14 14.08
N ASN A 77 -2.55 10.37 14.31
CA ASN A 77 -2.01 11.55 14.97
C ASN A 77 -1.55 12.63 13.98
N ASP A 78 -1.66 12.39 12.67
CA ASP A 78 -1.37 13.42 11.68
C ASP A 78 -2.35 14.61 11.85
N PRO A 79 -1.91 15.88 11.75
CA PRO A 79 -2.77 17.04 11.91
C PRO A 79 -3.98 17.06 10.96
N LEU A 80 -3.86 16.43 9.79
CA LEU A 80 -4.92 16.34 8.80
C LEU A 80 -5.68 15.01 8.86
N ALA A 81 -5.37 14.11 9.81
CA ALA A 81 -5.99 12.79 9.88
C ALA A 81 -7.52 12.82 9.88
N SER A 82 -8.17 13.84 10.46
CA SER A 82 -9.63 13.99 10.45
C SER A 82 -10.22 14.17 9.05
N GLU A 83 -9.45 14.78 8.13
CA GLU A 83 -9.89 15.13 6.79
C GLU A 83 -9.80 13.95 5.81
N PHE A 84 -9.03 12.90 6.13
CA PHE A 84 -8.86 11.73 5.26
C PHE A 84 -9.70 10.55 5.77
N ASN A 85 -10.79 10.21 5.10
CA ASN A 85 -11.67 9.11 5.49
C ASN A 85 -11.85 8.07 4.39
N ASP A 86 -11.52 8.41 3.14
CA ASP A 86 -11.49 7.51 2.00
C ASP A 86 -10.41 7.92 1.00
N ILE A 87 -10.19 7.11 -0.02
CA ILE A 87 -9.15 7.34 -1.04
C ILE A 87 -9.36 8.64 -1.82
N GLY A 88 -10.62 9.06 -2.00
CA GLY A 88 -10.97 10.30 -2.69
C GLY A 88 -10.50 11.56 -1.94
N ASP A 89 -10.39 11.50 -0.61
CA ASP A 89 -9.93 12.62 0.20
C ASP A 89 -8.42 12.88 -0.01
N VAL A 90 -7.67 11.85 -0.44
CA VAL A 90 -6.24 11.97 -0.73
C VAL A 90 -6.01 12.94 -1.88
N GLU A 91 -6.72 12.80 -2.99
CA GLU A 91 -6.56 13.70 -4.13
C GLU A 91 -7.07 15.13 -3.83
N ALA A 92 -8.08 15.25 -2.96
CA ALA A 92 -8.63 16.55 -2.56
C ALA A 92 -7.65 17.39 -1.73
N HIS A 93 -6.89 16.76 -0.82
CA HIS A 93 -5.99 17.45 0.10
C HIS A 93 -4.51 17.37 -0.30
N MET A 94 -4.13 16.32 -1.05
CA MET A 94 -2.77 16.04 -1.51
C MET A 94 -2.76 15.76 -3.02
N PRO A 95 -3.13 16.75 -3.87
CA PRO A 95 -3.29 16.55 -5.29
C PRO A 95 -2.00 16.03 -5.95
N GLY A 96 -2.14 14.97 -6.74
CA GLY A 96 -1.02 14.31 -7.44
C GLY A 96 -0.24 13.28 -6.61
N LEU A 97 -0.47 13.15 -5.30
CA LEU A 97 0.23 12.16 -4.47
C LEU A 97 -0.06 10.73 -4.95
N LEU A 98 -1.33 10.39 -5.15
CA LEU A 98 -1.72 9.06 -5.64
C LEU A 98 -1.11 8.74 -7.01
N HIS A 99 -1.04 9.74 -7.90
CA HIS A 99 -0.41 9.58 -9.20
C HIS A 99 1.11 9.32 -9.05
N ALA A 100 1.80 10.13 -8.25
CA ALA A 100 3.24 9.98 -8.01
C ALA A 100 3.59 8.63 -7.39
N THR A 101 2.83 8.18 -6.39
CA THR A 101 3.01 6.87 -5.74
C THR A 101 2.83 5.72 -6.73
N LYS A 102 1.78 5.78 -7.58
CA LYS A 102 1.57 4.78 -8.62
C LYS A 102 2.70 4.74 -9.63
N GLU A 103 3.16 5.91 -10.11
CA GLU A 103 4.28 6.00 -11.04
C GLU A 103 5.59 5.50 -10.44
N TRP A 104 5.80 5.72 -9.14
CA TRP A 104 6.94 5.15 -8.42
C TRP A 104 6.91 3.62 -8.48
N PHE A 105 5.80 2.98 -8.07
CA PHE A 105 5.66 1.52 -8.14
C PHE A 105 5.70 0.95 -9.56
N ARG A 106 5.28 1.73 -10.55
CA ARG A 106 5.37 1.36 -11.96
C ARG A 106 6.82 1.26 -12.44
N LEU A 107 7.70 2.13 -11.95
CA LEU A 107 9.01 2.36 -12.53
C LEU A 107 10.20 1.97 -11.65
N TYR A 108 10.03 1.72 -10.35
CA TYR A 108 11.16 1.57 -9.42
C TYR A 108 12.12 0.42 -9.78
N LYS A 109 11.64 -0.63 -10.46
CA LYS A 109 12.48 -1.75 -10.94
C LYS A 109 13.09 -1.55 -12.33
N VAL A 110 12.69 -0.52 -13.07
CA VAL A 110 13.23 -0.24 -14.42
C VAL A 110 14.74 0.02 -14.42
N PRO A 111 15.30 0.79 -13.46
CA PRO A 111 16.75 0.94 -13.34
C PRO A 111 17.52 -0.38 -13.14
N ASP A 112 16.86 -1.39 -12.56
CA ASP A 112 17.43 -2.73 -12.34
C ASP A 112 17.30 -3.64 -13.58
N GLY A 113 16.84 -3.10 -14.71
CA GLY A 113 16.68 -3.81 -15.97
C GLY A 113 15.37 -4.59 -16.10
N MET A 114 14.45 -4.45 -15.15
CA MET A 114 13.13 -5.08 -15.20
C MET A 114 12.15 -4.24 -16.03
N PRO A 115 11.10 -4.86 -16.61
CA PRO A 115 10.02 -4.10 -17.23
C PRO A 115 9.27 -3.24 -16.19
N ALA A 116 8.54 -2.23 -16.67
CA ALA A 116 7.62 -1.49 -15.82
C ALA A 116 6.52 -2.41 -15.28
N ASN A 117 6.20 -2.28 -13.99
CA ASN A 117 5.16 -3.08 -13.36
C ASN A 117 3.77 -2.73 -13.91
N LYS A 118 2.86 -3.70 -13.79
CA LYS A 118 1.45 -3.54 -14.16
C LYS A 118 0.61 -3.42 -12.90
N PHE A 119 -0.67 -3.10 -13.09
CA PHE A 119 -1.63 -3.01 -12.00
C PHE A 119 -2.91 -3.72 -12.40
N SER A 120 -3.59 -4.33 -11.44
CA SER A 120 -4.99 -4.73 -11.64
C SER A 120 -5.91 -3.50 -11.57
N PHE A 121 -7.21 -3.68 -11.81
CA PHE A 121 -8.24 -2.62 -11.80
C PHE A 121 -7.89 -1.41 -12.67
N ASN A 122 -7.22 -1.61 -13.81
CA ASN A 122 -6.72 -0.54 -14.67
C ASN A 122 -5.79 0.47 -13.96
N GLY A 123 -5.16 0.08 -12.85
CA GLY A 123 -4.33 0.95 -12.02
C GLY A 123 -5.12 2.02 -11.26
N GLU A 124 -6.40 1.79 -11.01
CA GLU A 124 -7.20 2.59 -10.07
C GLU A 124 -6.94 2.15 -8.63
N TYR A 125 -6.90 3.13 -7.73
CA TYR A 125 -6.96 2.83 -6.32
C TYR A 125 -8.38 2.43 -5.95
N LYS A 126 -8.52 1.40 -5.13
CA LYS A 126 -9.81 1.00 -4.55
C LYS A 126 -9.98 1.67 -3.20
N ASP A 127 -11.24 1.91 -2.83
CA ASP A 127 -11.61 2.47 -1.52
C ASP A 127 -11.21 1.53 -0.38
N LYS A 128 -11.29 2.05 0.85
CA LYS A 128 -10.99 1.28 2.06
C LYS A 128 -11.89 0.05 2.26
N ALA A 129 -13.09 0.02 1.66
CA ALA A 129 -14.02 -1.11 1.77
C ALA A 129 -13.58 -2.30 0.91
N SER A 130 -12.77 -2.03 -0.12
CA SER A 130 -12.17 -3.02 -1.01
C SER A 130 -10.84 -3.58 -0.49
N VAL A 131 -10.34 -3.08 0.64
CA VAL A 131 -9.12 -3.64 1.27
C VAL A 131 -9.45 -5.06 1.72
N PRO A 132 -8.70 -6.08 1.24
CA PRO A 132 -8.93 -7.45 1.63
C PRO A 132 -8.89 -7.56 3.16
N LEU A 133 -9.99 -8.03 3.76
CA LEU A 133 -9.97 -8.49 5.13
C LEU A 133 -9.23 -9.83 5.12
N LEU A 134 -7.91 -9.78 5.21
CA LEU A 134 -7.04 -10.95 5.38
C LEU A 134 -7.28 -11.58 6.75
#